data_AF-A0A2V9E637-F1
#
_entry.id   AF-A0A2V9E637-F1
#
_cell.length_a   1.000
_cell.length_b   1.000
_cell.length_c   1.000
_cell.angle_alpha   90.00
_cell.angle_beta   90.00
_cell.angle_gamma   90.00
#
_symmetry.space_group_name_H-M   'P 1'
#
loop_
_entity.id
_entity.type
_entity.pdbx_description
1 polymer ?
#
loop_
_entity_poly.entity_id
_entity_poly.type
_entity_poly.pdbx_seq_one_letter_code
_entity_poly.pdbx_strand_id
1 'polypeptide(L)'
;MEGKHPIYFVTFRLADSLPRELVVRVRKQREALEKTRAAGASVAADRARLQELRALLQKVERCLDSGLGACYMRDFRIAKIVADAIRHFHGKRYQVLAWCVMPNHVHVVFSTLGERKLEAILHSWKSF
;
A
#
# COMPACT_ATOMS: atom_id res chain seq x y z
N MET A 1 -15.15 -26.15 0.83
CA MET A 1 -13.96 -25.68 0.10
C MET A 1 -13.81 -24.19 0.38
N GLU A 2 -12.95 -23.81 1.32
CA GLU A 2 -12.71 -22.40 1.62
C GLU A 2 -11.97 -21.77 0.43
N GLY A 3 -12.62 -20.85 -0.28
CA GLY A 3 -12.02 -20.14 -1.39
C GLY A 3 -10.82 -19.35 -0.87
N LYS A 4 -9.65 -19.56 -1.47
CA LYS A 4 -8.42 -18.85 -1.10
C LYS A 4 -8.58 -17.38 -1.45
N HIS A 5 -8.93 -16.56 -0.47
CA HIS A 5 -9.10 -15.14 -0.66
C HIS A 5 -7.75 -14.47 -1.00
N PRO A 6 -7.72 -13.45 -1.89
CA PRO A 6 -6.50 -12.77 -2.27
C PRO A 6 -5.92 -11.98 -1.09
N ILE A 7 -4.59 -12.06 -0.95
CA ILE A 7 -3.83 -11.30 0.04
C ILE A 7 -3.28 -10.04 -0.63
N TYR A 8 -3.51 -8.90 0.02
CA TYR A 8 -3.03 -7.60 -0.40
C TYR A 8 -2.00 -7.07 0.60
N PHE A 9 -0.95 -6.45 0.07
CA PHE A 9 -0.10 -5.53 0.80
C PHE A 9 -0.40 -4.13 0.28
N VAL A 10 -0.82 -3.24 1.18
CA VAL A 10 -1.15 -1.85 0.84
C VAL A 10 -0.39 -0.90 1.74
N THR A 11 0.15 0.14 1.11
CA THR A 11 0.69 1.32 1.77
C THR A 11 -0.21 2.51 1.47
N PHE A 12 -0.64 3.21 2.51
CA PHE A 12 -1.23 4.55 2.37
C PHE A 12 -0.50 5.54 3.26
N ARG A 13 -0.58 6.82 2.91
CA ARG A 13 0.31 7.85 3.46
C ARG A 13 -0.39 9.19 3.59
N LEU A 14 0.16 10.06 4.42
CA LEU A 14 -0.24 11.46 4.47
C LEU A 14 0.10 12.15 3.14
N ALA A 15 -0.69 13.17 2.77
CA ALA A 15 -0.64 13.74 1.42
C ALA A 15 0.73 14.35 1.07
N ASP A 16 1.36 14.99 2.05
CA ASP A 16 2.62 15.72 1.97
C ASP A 16 3.87 14.88 2.29
N SER A 17 3.70 13.58 2.58
CA SER A 17 4.81 12.70 3.00
C SER A 17 5.81 12.33 1.90
N LEU A 18 5.54 12.72 0.65
CA LEU A 18 6.44 12.53 -0.49
C LEU A 18 6.49 13.82 -1.33
N PRO A 19 7.67 14.24 -1.80
CA PRO A 19 7.81 15.33 -2.76
C PRO A 19 6.98 15.09 -4.02
N ARG A 20 6.32 16.13 -4.52
CA ARG A 20 5.41 16.03 -5.68
C ARG A 20 6.13 15.50 -6.92
N GLU A 21 7.37 15.93 -7.13
CA GLU A 21 8.22 15.53 -8.25
C GLU A 21 8.52 14.04 -8.20
N LEU A 22 8.73 13.48 -7.00
CA LEU A 22 8.95 12.06 -6.80
C LEU A 22 7.67 11.27 -7.12
N VAL A 23 6.51 11.72 -6.65
CA VAL A 23 5.22 11.07 -6.93
C VAL A 23 4.94 11.02 -8.43
N VAL A 24 5.14 12.13 -9.15
CA VAL A 24 4.96 12.20 -10.61
C VAL A 24 5.92 11.25 -11.31
N ARG A 25 7.20 11.23 -10.91
CA ARG A 25 8.22 10.36 -11.50
C ARG A 25 7.89 8.88 -11.30
N VAL A 26 7.55 8.48 -10.08
CA VAL A 26 7.21 7.09 -9.73
C VAL A 26 5.97 6.63 -10.51
N ARG A 27 4.95 7.48 -10.63
CA ARG A 27 3.76 7.17 -11.44
C ARG A 27 4.11 6.91 -12.90
N LYS A 28 4.87 7.82 -13.53
CA LYS A 28 5.34 7.67 -14.91
C LYS A 28 6.15 6.38 -15.11
N GLN A 29 7.08 6.09 -14.20
CA GLN A 29 7.91 4.88 -14.30
C GLN A 29 7.08 3.60 -14.13
N ARG A 30 6.14 3.58 -13.18
CA ARG A 30 5.22 2.45 -12.99
C ARG A 30 4.32 2.24 -14.21
N GLU A 31 3.77 3.30 -14.78
CA GLU A 31 2.96 3.21 -16.01
C GLU A 31 3.76 2.66 -17.18
N ALA A 32 5.03 3.07 -17.34
CA ALA A 32 5.93 2.52 -18.36
C ALA A 32 6.17 1.02 -18.14
N LEU A 33 6.43 0.60 -16.89
CA LEU A 33 6.61 -0.81 -16.52
C LEU A 33 5.35 -1.66 -16.69
N GLU A 34 4.15 -1.09 -16.53
CA GLU A 34 2.92 -1.83 -16.81
C GLU A 34 2.68 -1.98 -18.32
N LYS A 35 3.06 -0.98 -19.13
CA LYS A 35 2.96 -1.08 -20.60
C LYS A 35 3.89 -2.13 -21.20
N THR A 36 5.02 -2.44 -20.55
CA THR A 36 5.91 -3.52 -20.98
C THR A 36 5.39 -4.91 -20.60
N ARG A 37 4.27 -5.01 -19.88
CA ARG A 37 3.59 -6.27 -19.60
C ARG A 37 2.90 -6.79 -20.87
N ALA A 38 3.66 -7.42 -21.74
CA ALA A 38 3.14 -8.05 -22.95
C ALA A 38 2.48 -9.40 -22.62
N ALA A 39 1.33 -9.69 -23.23
CA ALA A 39 0.78 -11.04 -23.25
C ALA A 39 1.78 -11.95 -23.99
N GLY A 40 2.23 -13.03 -23.34
CA GLY A 40 3.25 -13.94 -23.91
C GLY A 40 4.71 -13.52 -23.67
N ALA A 41 4.99 -12.54 -22.80
CA ALA A 41 6.36 -12.22 -22.40
C ALA A 41 7.07 -13.43 -21.77
N SER A 42 8.38 -13.57 -22.01
CA SER A 42 9.19 -14.62 -21.39
C SER A 42 9.24 -14.43 -19.87
N VAL A 43 9.40 -15.54 -19.13
CA VAL A 43 9.58 -15.52 -17.67
C VAL A 43 10.74 -14.59 -17.27
N ALA A 44 11.81 -14.55 -18.07
CA ALA A 44 12.94 -13.66 -17.84
C ALA A 44 12.57 -12.17 -17.96
N ALA A 45 11.78 -11.80 -18.99
CA ALA A 45 11.33 -10.43 -19.19
C ALA A 45 10.39 -9.96 -18.07
N ASP A 46 9.44 -10.81 -17.64
CA ASP A 46 8.56 -10.47 -16.52
C ASP A 46 9.33 -10.38 -15.19
N ARG A 47 10.34 -11.23 -14.98
CA ARG A 47 11.22 -11.14 -13.80
C ARG A 47 12.00 -9.83 -13.75
N ALA A 48 12.56 -9.39 -14.88
CA ALA A 48 13.26 -8.10 -14.96
C ALA A 48 12.32 -6.93 -14.66
N ARG A 49 11.12 -6.92 -15.25
CA ARG A 49 10.07 -5.93 -14.98
C ARG A 49 9.70 -5.88 -13.49
N LEU A 50 9.50 -7.04 -12.85
CA LEU A 50 9.20 -7.12 -11.42
C LEU A 50 10.36 -6.64 -10.54
N GLN A 51 11.62 -6.87 -10.96
CA GLN A 51 12.80 -6.36 -10.25
C GLN A 51 12.86 -4.83 -10.31
N GLU A 52 12.58 -4.22 -11.47
CA GLU A 52 12.51 -2.77 -11.61
C GLU A 52 11.37 -2.17 -10.77
N LEU A 53 10.19 -2.79 -10.79
CA LEU A 53 9.06 -2.37 -9.96
C LEU A 53 9.42 -2.42 -8.47
N ARG A 54 10.09 -3.48 -8.01
CA ARG A 54 10.57 -3.60 -6.62
C ARG A 54 11.57 -2.50 -6.27
N ALA A 55 12.55 -2.24 -7.13
CA ALA A 55 13.52 -1.19 -6.91
C ALA A 55 12.86 0.20 -6.84
N LEU A 56 11.81 0.43 -7.65
CA LEU A 56 11.02 1.65 -7.61
C LEU A 56 10.25 1.81 -6.29
N LEU A 57 9.56 0.75 -5.84
CA LEU A 57 8.82 0.77 -4.58
C LEU A 57 9.77 0.96 -3.38
N GLN A 58 10.93 0.30 -3.37
CA GLN A 58 11.94 0.51 -2.32
C GLN A 58 12.45 1.96 -2.24
N LYS A 59 12.53 2.68 -3.37
CA LYS A 59 12.86 4.11 -3.37
C LYS A 59 11.77 4.95 -2.70
N VAL A 60 10.50 4.59 -2.92
CA VAL A 60 9.36 5.25 -2.26
C VAL A 60 9.40 5.00 -0.76
N GLU A 61 9.58 3.74 -0.34
CA GLU A 61 9.67 3.37 1.08
C GLU A 61 10.77 4.13 1.81
N ARG A 62 11.99 4.16 1.25
CA ARG A 62 13.09 4.96 1.85
C ARG A 62 12.76 6.45 2.00
N CYS A 63 11.96 6.99 1.09
CA CYS A 63 11.55 8.40 1.17
C CYS A 63 10.41 8.61 2.17
N LEU A 64 9.56 7.61 2.39
CA LEU A 64 8.57 7.64 3.46
C LEU A 64 9.26 7.53 4.83
N ASP A 65 10.23 6.62 4.95
CA ASP A 65 11.03 6.38 6.17
C ASP A 65 11.86 7.58 6.59
N SER A 66 12.24 8.47 5.66
CA SER A 66 12.92 9.72 6.00
C SER A 66 12.03 10.74 6.71
N GLY A 67 10.72 10.48 6.81
CA GLY A 67 9.81 11.29 7.63
C GLY A 67 9.52 12.68 7.07
N LEU A 68 9.59 12.86 5.74
CA LEU A 68 9.23 14.12 5.09
C LEU A 68 7.75 14.46 5.32
N GLY A 69 7.45 15.77 5.25
CA GLY A 69 6.10 16.30 5.51
C GLY A 69 5.70 16.16 6.97
N ALA A 70 4.39 16.21 7.22
CA ALA A 70 3.84 16.01 8.53
C ALA A 70 4.04 14.56 9.01
N CYS A 71 4.39 14.42 10.29
CA CYS A 71 4.53 13.14 10.97
C CYS A 71 3.47 12.99 12.07
N TYR A 72 2.21 13.28 11.77
CA TYR A 72 1.12 13.29 12.77
C TYR A 72 0.96 11.95 13.48
N MET A 73 1.20 10.83 12.79
CA MET A 73 1.11 9.49 13.38
C MET A 73 2.32 9.13 14.28
N ARG A 74 3.28 10.06 14.47
CA ARG A 74 4.26 9.95 15.57
C ARG A 74 3.60 10.14 16.94
N ASP A 75 2.52 10.92 16.99
CA ASP A 75 1.68 11.02 18.18
C ASP A 75 0.86 9.72 18.32
N PHE A 76 1.06 9.03 19.45
CA PHE A 76 0.39 7.75 19.73
C PHE A 76 -1.14 7.86 19.68
N ARG A 77 -1.71 9.03 20.00
CA ARG A 77 -3.16 9.26 19.99
C ARG A 77 -3.70 9.20 18.57
N ILE A 78 -2.99 9.81 17.63
CA ILE A 78 -3.34 9.80 16.20
C ILE A 78 -3.06 8.42 15.61
N ALA A 79 -1.92 7.81 15.93
CA ALA A 79 -1.60 6.45 15.49
C ALA A 79 -2.67 5.43 15.94
N LYS A 80 -3.18 5.60 17.16
CA LYS A 80 -4.25 4.76 17.71
C LYS A 80 -5.56 4.88 16.92
N ILE A 81 -5.96 6.08 16.50
CA ILE A 81 -7.16 6.27 15.66
C ILE A 81 -7.04 5.44 14.37
N VAL A 82 -5.88 5.51 13.71
CA VAL A 82 -5.64 4.79 12.46
C VAL A 82 -5.59 3.28 12.69
N ALA A 83 -4.92 2.83 13.74
CA ALA A 83 -4.89 1.42 14.13
C ALA A 83 -6.29 0.86 14.43
N ASP A 84 -7.11 1.62 15.15
CA ASP A 84 -8.47 1.22 15.50
C ASP A 84 -9.35 1.16 14.24
N ALA A 85 -9.19 2.08 13.29
CA ALA A 85 -9.88 2.04 11.99
C ALA A 85 -9.51 0.77 11.17
N ILE A 86 -8.24 0.38 11.16
CA ILE A 86 -7.77 -0.85 10.51
C ILE A 86 -8.34 -2.10 11.19
N ARG A 87 -8.50 -2.08 12.52
CA ARG A 87 -8.98 -3.24 13.28
C ARG A 87 -10.50 -3.35 13.32
N HIS A 88 -11.23 -2.26 13.08
CA HIS A 88 -12.67 -2.19 13.33
C HIS A 88 -13.49 -3.28 12.61
N PHE A 89 -13.15 -3.62 11.36
CA PHE A 89 -13.84 -4.65 10.58
C PHE A 89 -13.02 -5.93 10.39
N HIS A 90 -11.96 -6.13 11.18
CA HIS A 90 -11.20 -7.37 11.21
C HIS A 90 -12.12 -8.57 11.51
N GLY A 91 -11.97 -9.66 10.74
CA GLY A 91 -12.80 -10.87 10.84
C GLY A 91 -14.23 -10.71 10.29
N LYS A 92 -14.60 -9.51 9.82
CA LYS A 92 -15.95 -9.22 9.28
C LYS A 92 -15.91 -8.86 7.79
N ARG A 93 -15.11 -7.85 7.42
CA ARG A 93 -14.95 -7.39 6.03
C ARG A 93 -13.63 -7.84 5.40
N TYR A 94 -12.64 -8.07 6.24
CA TYR A 94 -11.31 -8.52 5.86
C TYR A 94 -10.62 -9.17 7.05
N GLN A 95 -9.65 -10.04 6.78
CA GLN A 95 -8.73 -10.59 7.78
C GLN A 95 -7.42 -9.81 7.72
N VAL A 96 -7.09 -9.07 8.77
CA VAL A 96 -5.79 -8.40 8.89
C VAL A 96 -4.74 -9.43 9.32
N LEU A 97 -3.63 -9.51 8.58
CA LEU A 97 -2.55 -10.46 8.82
C LEU A 97 -1.36 -9.79 9.50
N ALA A 98 -1.02 -8.57 9.07
CA ALA A 98 0.00 -7.73 9.68
C ALA A 98 -0.29 -6.26 9.38
N TRP A 99 0.13 -5.34 10.24
CA TRP A 99 0.05 -3.92 9.97
C TRP A 99 1.08 -3.14 10.81
N CYS A 100 1.47 -1.97 10.34
CA CYS A 100 2.20 -0.99 11.16
C CYS A 100 1.76 0.43 10.81
N VAL A 101 1.68 1.28 11.83
CA VAL A 101 1.47 2.72 11.67
C VAL A 101 2.83 3.40 11.87
N MET A 102 3.36 3.95 10.78
CA MET A 102 4.61 4.71 10.75
C MET A 102 4.30 6.20 10.90
N PRO A 103 5.28 7.07 11.17
CA PRO A 103 5.01 8.49 11.49
C PRO A 103 4.18 9.27 10.44
N ASN A 104 4.31 8.94 9.16
CA ASN A 104 3.63 9.61 8.04
C ASN A 104 2.98 8.64 7.02
N HIS A 105 3.06 7.34 7.26
CA HIS A 105 2.48 6.30 6.39
C HIS A 105 2.08 5.05 7.17
N VAL A 106 1.38 4.13 6.53
CA VAL A 106 0.85 2.91 7.14
C VAL A 106 1.02 1.77 6.14
N HIS A 107 1.44 0.61 6.65
CA HIS A 107 1.48 -0.64 5.92
C HIS A 107 0.45 -1.61 6.47
N VAL A 108 -0.28 -2.29 5.59
CA VAL A 108 -1.26 -3.31 5.97
C VAL A 108 -1.18 -4.49 5.02
N VAL A 109 -1.04 -5.70 5.59
CA VAL A 109 -1.23 -6.98 4.93
C VAL A 109 -2.57 -7.55 5.36
N PHE A 110 -3.46 -7.82 4.42
CA PHE A 110 -4.79 -8.33 4.72
C PHE A 110 -5.38 -9.16 3.58
N SER A 111 -6.36 -9.98 3.92
CA SER A 111 -7.18 -10.73 2.96
C SER A 111 -8.60 -10.18 2.96
N THR A 112 -9.22 -10.02 1.80
CA THR A 112 -10.64 -9.66 1.73
C THR A 112 -11.51 -10.83 2.16
N LEU A 113 -12.68 -10.55 2.74
CA LEU A 113 -13.69 -11.57 3.03
C LEU A 113 -14.92 -11.32 2.14
N GLY A 114 -15.36 -12.37 1.45
CA GLY A 114 -16.46 -12.30 0.47
C GLY A 114 -16.14 -11.41 -0.75
N GLU A 115 -17.18 -10.83 -1.35
CA GLU A 115 -17.09 -10.04 -2.60
C GLU A 115 -16.78 -8.54 -2.37
N ARG A 116 -16.21 -8.18 -1.22
CA ARG A 116 -15.92 -6.78 -0.91
C ARG A 116 -14.76 -6.27 -1.77
N LYS A 117 -15.01 -5.15 -2.44
CA LYS A 117 -14.01 -4.42 -3.25
C LYS A 117 -12.91 -3.81 -2.38
N LEU A 118 -11.68 -3.88 -2.87
CA LEU A 118 -10.49 -3.31 -2.20
C LEU A 118 -10.66 -1.81 -1.94
N GLU A 119 -11.20 -1.07 -2.90
CA GLU A 119 -11.36 0.39 -2.82
C GLU A 119 -12.29 0.81 -1.67
N ALA A 120 -13.35 0.02 -1.43
CA ALA A 120 -14.29 0.29 -0.34
C ALA A 120 -13.65 0.09 1.03
N ILE A 121 -12.77 -0.92 1.17
CA ILE A 121 -12.01 -1.17 2.40
C ILE A 121 -11.03 -0.02 2.65
N LEU A 122 -10.25 0.35 1.63
CA LEU A 122 -9.27 1.43 1.74
C LEU A 122 -9.92 2.79 2.00
N HIS A 123 -11.08 3.06 1.41
CA HIS A 123 -11.84 4.28 1.69
C HIS A 123 -12.24 4.35 3.16
N SER A 124 -12.80 3.25 3.69
CA SER A 124 -13.23 3.16 5.09
C SER A 124 -12.10 3.39 6.10
N TRP A 125 -10.86 3.01 5.78
CA TRP A 125 -9.71 3.29 6.66
C TRP A 125 -9.28 4.75 6.61
N LYS A 126 -9.39 5.39 5.44
CA LYS A 126 -8.89 6.74 5.20
C LYS A 126 -9.89 7.84 5.53
N SER A 127 -11.16 7.51 5.74
CA SER A 127 -12.26 8.46 5.99
C SER A 127 -12.79 8.46 7.41
N PHE A 128 -12.26 7.59 8.28
CA PHE A 128 -12.57 7.59 9.71
C PHE A 128 -11.81 8.70 10.41
#